data_AF-A0A3D1PCA3-F1
#
_entry.id   AF-A0A3D1PCA3-F1
#
_cell.length_a   1.000
_cell.length_b   1.000
_cell.length_c   1.000
_cell.angle_alpha   90.00
_cell.angle_beta   90.00
_cell.angle_gamma   90.00
#
_symmetry.space_group_name_H-M   'P 1'
#
loop_
_entity.id
_entity.type
_entity.pdbx_description
1 polymer ?
#
loop_
_entity_poly.entity_id
_entity_poly.type
_entity_poly.pdbx_seq_one_letter_code
_entity_poly.pdbx_strand_id
1 'polypeptide(L)'
;HQKFEAVGALGIAAFLGIACFEILQGAIERILQGGKPARISASELWLLLIVLGVNIFVAFYERGVGRRVGSAILIADAKHTMSDVWVTITVLVGLIGVWQGRVLNLPQLGWLDVILAFPVALLVFRSGWEVLKENLPWLVDEMAIAPEAIHAIALSVPGVINCHDIASRGLLGRQVFIEMHLIVDAKDVDTAHSITEALETLLEERFGPVRILIHVEPPEYKSDRISYNSPAVDKNY
;
A
#
# COMPACT_ATOMS: atom_id res chain seq x y z
N HIS A 1 -6.33 0.95 -13.24
CA HIS A 1 -5.56 2.05 -12.64
C HIS A 1 -4.82 1.60 -11.37
N GLN A 2 -5.51 1.09 -10.33
CA GLN A 2 -4.85 0.68 -9.07
C GLN A 2 -3.75 -0.40 -9.19
N LYS A 3 -3.88 -1.35 -10.12
CA LYS A 3 -2.80 -2.33 -10.39
C LYS A 3 -1.51 -1.68 -10.93
N PHE A 4 -1.61 -0.61 -11.70
CA PHE A 4 -0.44 0.14 -12.20
C PHE A 4 0.20 0.97 -11.10
N GLU A 5 -0.60 1.48 -10.16
CA GLU A 5 -0.15 2.21 -8.98
C GLU A 5 0.67 1.30 -8.05
N ALA A 6 0.19 0.08 -7.80
CA ALA A 6 0.93 -0.93 -7.04
C ALA A 6 2.27 -1.33 -7.70
N VAL A 7 2.31 -1.44 -9.03
CA VAL A 7 3.56 -1.68 -9.77
C VAL A 7 4.52 -0.48 -9.67
N GLY A 8 3.99 0.74 -9.72
CA GLY A 8 4.76 1.96 -9.48
C GLY A 8 5.38 1.98 -8.07
N ALA A 9 4.59 1.62 -7.05
CA ALA A 9 5.04 1.54 -5.67
C ALA A 9 6.14 0.48 -5.47
N LEU A 10 6.02 -0.69 -6.12
CA LEU A 10 7.09 -1.70 -6.15
C LEU A 10 8.37 -1.17 -6.79
N GLY A 11 8.24 -0.42 -7.88
CA GLY A 11 9.39 0.26 -8.52
C GLY A 11 10.08 1.23 -7.56
N ILE A 12 9.31 2.06 -6.86
CA ILE A 12 9.83 3.00 -5.84
C ILE A 12 10.52 2.24 -4.70
N ALA A 13 9.87 1.21 -4.15
CA ALA A 13 10.45 0.38 -3.10
C ALA A 13 11.75 -0.30 -3.53
N ALA A 14 11.83 -0.77 -4.79
CA ALA A 14 13.06 -1.35 -5.34
C ALA A 14 14.18 -0.31 -5.46
N PHE A 15 13.90 0.89 -5.96
CA PHE A 15 14.89 1.98 -6.03
C PHE A 15 15.38 2.41 -4.64
N LEU A 16 14.47 2.52 -3.66
CA LEU A 16 14.82 2.80 -2.27
C LEU A 16 15.67 1.69 -1.66
N GLY A 17 15.36 0.42 -1.97
CA GLY A 17 16.17 -0.74 -1.56
C GLY A 17 17.59 -0.70 -2.12
N ILE A 18 17.73 -0.38 -3.42
CA ILE A 18 19.04 -0.21 -4.07
C ILE A 18 19.81 0.93 -3.41
N ALA A 19 19.19 2.10 -3.21
CA ALA A 19 19.82 3.24 -2.55
C ALA A 19 20.27 2.90 -1.12
N CYS A 20 19.42 2.20 -0.35
CA CYS A 20 19.78 1.75 0.99
C CYS A 20 20.98 0.79 0.98
N PHE A 21 21.02 -0.14 0.01
CA PHE A 21 22.12 -1.08 -0.16
C PHE A 21 23.42 -0.35 -0.50
N GLU A 22 23.39 0.61 -1.43
CA GLU A 22 24.57 1.43 -1.80
C GLU A 22 25.11 2.25 -0.62
N ILE A 23 24.23 2.84 0.20
CA ILE A 23 24.62 3.59 1.41
C ILE A 23 25.32 2.66 2.40
N LEU A 24 24.74 1.49 2.67
CA LEU A 24 25.30 0.52 3.61
C LEU A 24 26.61 -0.07 3.10
N GLN A 25 26.68 -0.45 1.83
CA GLN A 25 27.90 -0.95 1.20
C GLN A 25 29.01 0.10 1.28
N GLY A 26 28.72 1.36 0.93
CA GLY A 26 29.67 2.46 1.01
C GLY A 26 30.14 2.76 2.44
N ALA A 27 29.27 2.60 3.44
CA ALA A 27 29.64 2.73 4.86
C ALA A 27 30.57 1.59 5.31
N ILE A 28 30.26 0.33 4.95
CA ILE A 28 31.05 -0.86 5.30
C ILE A 28 32.43 -0.81 4.63
N GLU A 29 32.51 -0.47 3.35
CA GLU A 29 33.77 -0.34 2.62
C GLU A 29 34.70 0.70 3.27
N ARG A 30 34.15 1.79 3.82
CA ARG A 30 34.93 2.80 4.54
C ARG A 30 35.47 2.31 5.87
N ILE A 31 34.67 1.53 6.61
CA ILE A 31 35.11 0.91 7.87
C ILE A 31 36.26 -0.07 7.60
N LEU A 32 36.14 -0.87 6.54
CA LEU A 32 37.10 -1.94 6.25
C LEU A 32 38.37 -1.48 5.51
N GLN A 33 38.25 -0.54 4.58
CA GLN A 33 39.36 -0.18 3.66
C GLN A 33 39.93 1.22 3.92
N GLY A 34 39.40 1.98 4.90
CA GLY A 34 39.83 3.36 5.15
C GLY A 34 39.58 4.30 3.96
N GLY A 35 38.54 4.00 3.17
CA GLY A 35 38.25 4.64 1.89
C GLY A 35 38.10 6.17 1.96
N LYS A 36 38.32 6.83 0.82
CA LYS A 36 38.19 8.30 0.69
C LYS A 36 36.79 8.75 1.14
N PRO A 37 36.67 9.81 1.97
CA PRO A 37 35.38 10.27 2.48
C PRO A 37 34.43 10.63 1.33
N ALA A 38 33.10 10.51 1.55
CA ALA A 38 32.10 10.75 0.52
C ALA A 38 32.41 12.08 -0.16
N ARG A 39 32.62 12.08 -1.46
CA ARG A 39 32.63 13.33 -2.20
C ARG A 39 31.18 13.65 -2.49
N ILE A 40 30.48 14.12 -1.46
CA ILE A 40 29.20 14.79 -1.67
C ILE A 40 29.52 16.02 -2.50
N SER A 41 29.14 15.98 -3.77
CA SER A 41 29.33 17.11 -4.66
C SER A 41 28.37 18.23 -4.27
N ALA A 42 28.77 19.49 -4.46
CA ALA A 42 27.87 20.62 -4.25
C ALA A 42 26.57 20.49 -5.06
N SER A 43 26.62 19.79 -6.21
CA SER A 43 25.46 19.47 -7.04
C SER A 43 24.46 18.53 -6.34
N GLU A 44 24.91 17.58 -5.53
CA GLU A 44 24.04 16.64 -4.81
C GLU A 44 23.30 17.34 -3.67
N LEU A 45 23.99 18.23 -2.93
CA LEU A 45 23.37 19.08 -1.91
C LEU A 45 22.30 20.00 -2.51
N TRP A 46 22.59 20.61 -3.67
CA TRP A 46 21.63 21.44 -4.38
C TRP A 46 20.40 20.66 -4.84
N LEU A 47 20.61 19.45 -5.37
CA LEU A 47 19.50 18.57 -5.77
C LEU A 47 18.63 18.18 -4.57
N LEU A 48 19.25 17.82 -3.44
CA LEU A 48 18.54 17.49 -2.20
C LEU A 48 17.71 18.69 -1.68
N LEU A 49 18.25 19.91 -1.75
CA LEU A 49 17.52 21.13 -1.39
C LEU A 49 16.31 21.38 -2.30
N ILE A 50 16.44 21.13 -3.60
CA ILE A 50 15.33 21.25 -4.56
C ILE A 50 14.24 20.23 -4.21
N VAL A 51 14.62 18.96 -4.02
CA VAL A 51 13.66 17.89 -3.65
C VAL A 51 12.95 18.21 -2.34
N LEU A 52 13.67 18.70 -1.32
CA LEU A 52 13.10 19.15 -0.06
C LEU A 52 12.07 20.27 -0.28
N GLY A 53 12.40 21.28 -1.10
CA GLY A 53 11.50 22.38 -1.42
C GLY A 53 10.22 21.90 -2.13
N VAL A 54 10.35 20.96 -3.06
CA VAL A 54 9.22 20.33 -3.75
C VAL A 54 8.33 19.56 -2.77
N ASN A 55 8.89 18.71 -1.90
CA ASN A 55 8.10 17.93 -0.93
C ASN A 55 7.37 18.84 0.07
N ILE A 56 8.02 19.91 0.54
CA ILE A 56 7.37 20.93 1.38
C ILE A 56 6.17 21.54 0.63
N PHE A 57 6.38 21.98 -0.62
CA PHE A 57 5.32 22.57 -1.43
C PHE A 57 4.14 21.61 -1.61
N VAL A 58 4.41 20.36 -2.01
CA VAL A 58 3.40 19.32 -2.22
C VAL A 58 2.59 19.07 -0.95
N ALA A 59 3.24 18.88 0.18
CA ALA A 59 2.56 18.64 1.45
C ALA A 59 1.67 19.81 1.90
N PHE A 60 2.13 21.06 1.72
CA PHE A 60 1.30 22.24 2.02
C PHE A 60 0.11 22.35 1.07
N TYR A 61 0.32 22.03 -0.21
CA TYR A 61 -0.72 22.03 -1.22
C TYR A 61 -1.79 20.96 -0.94
N GLU A 62 -1.38 19.70 -0.70
CA GLU A 62 -2.26 18.58 -0.35
C GLU A 62 -3.06 18.86 0.92
N ARG A 63 -2.41 19.41 1.96
CA ARG A 63 -3.10 19.80 3.20
C ARG A 63 -4.11 20.91 2.96
N GLY A 64 -3.78 21.88 2.11
CA GLY A 64 -4.66 23.00 1.76
C GLY A 64 -5.89 22.53 1.00
N VAL A 65 -5.69 21.72 -0.05
CA VAL A 65 -6.78 21.15 -0.86
C VAL A 65 -7.60 20.18 -0.02
N GLY A 66 -6.97 19.27 0.73
CA GLY A 66 -7.64 18.30 1.60
C GLY A 66 -8.57 18.95 2.61
N ARG A 67 -8.17 20.08 3.21
CA ARG A 67 -9.04 20.87 4.10
C ARG A 67 -10.21 21.54 3.37
N ARG A 68 -10.01 22.03 2.15
CA ARG A 68 -11.07 22.69 1.37
C ARG A 68 -12.13 21.72 0.90
N VAL A 69 -11.73 20.52 0.49
CA VAL A 69 -12.65 19.49 -0.04
C VAL A 69 -13.09 18.47 1.02
N GLY A 70 -12.65 18.62 2.27
CA GLY A 70 -12.98 17.68 3.35
C GLY A 70 -12.42 16.27 3.16
N SER A 71 -11.36 16.11 2.35
CA SER A 71 -10.78 14.80 2.05
C SER A 71 -9.80 14.36 3.13
N ALA A 72 -10.18 13.34 3.90
CA ALA A 72 -9.30 12.69 4.87
C ALA A 72 -8.07 12.05 4.21
N ILE A 73 -8.21 11.57 2.97
CA ILE A 73 -7.13 10.95 2.19
C ILE A 73 -6.06 11.98 1.88
N LEU A 74 -6.40 13.13 1.30
CA LEU A 74 -5.43 14.19 1.01
C LEU A 74 -4.74 14.72 2.28
N ILE A 75 -5.45 14.73 3.42
CA ILE A 75 -4.87 15.14 4.70
C ILE A 75 -3.89 14.07 5.23
N ALA A 76 -4.16 12.79 4.97
CA ALA A 76 -3.24 11.70 5.30
C ALA A 76 -1.99 11.74 4.41
N ASP A 77 -2.15 11.89 3.10
CA ASP A 77 -1.04 12.03 2.15
C ASP A 77 -0.14 13.22 2.52
N ALA A 78 -0.73 14.37 2.83
CA ALA A 78 0.02 15.55 3.28
C ALA A 78 0.84 15.30 4.56
N LYS A 79 0.35 14.44 5.47
CA LYS A 79 1.10 14.07 6.68
C LYS A 79 2.24 13.11 6.35
N HIS A 80 2.01 12.15 5.44
CA HIS A 80 3.06 11.25 4.95
C HIS A 80 4.18 12.05 4.28
N THR A 81 3.85 12.93 3.33
CA THR A 81 4.80 13.81 2.66
C THR A 81 5.56 14.71 3.65
N MET A 82 4.90 15.17 4.74
CA MET A 82 5.59 15.89 5.82
C MET A 82 6.59 15.03 6.61
N SER A 83 6.30 13.75 6.84
CA SER A 83 7.27 12.84 7.44
C SER A 83 8.51 12.69 6.56
N ASP A 84 8.34 12.58 5.24
CA ASP A 84 9.46 12.52 4.29
C ASP A 84 10.30 13.81 4.29
N VAL A 85 9.66 14.98 4.49
CA VAL A 85 10.36 16.26 4.68
C VAL A 85 11.26 16.22 5.92
N TRP A 86 10.77 15.72 7.06
CA TRP A 86 11.57 15.60 8.28
C TRP A 86 12.74 14.63 8.13
N VAL A 87 12.52 13.51 7.45
CA VAL A 87 13.57 12.55 7.08
C VAL A 87 14.64 13.27 6.26
N THR A 88 14.23 13.97 5.20
CA THR A 88 15.14 14.67 4.28
C THR A 88 15.93 15.77 4.99
N ILE A 89 15.31 16.54 5.88
CA ILE A 89 16.01 17.55 6.72
C ILE A 89 17.07 16.88 7.59
N THR A 90 16.74 15.75 8.21
CA THR A 90 17.68 15.01 9.06
C THR A 90 18.91 14.55 8.26
N VAL A 91 18.70 14.02 7.06
CA VAL A 91 19.80 13.68 6.14
C VAL A 91 20.62 14.92 5.78
N LEU A 92 19.95 16.02 5.41
CA LEU A 92 20.59 17.26 4.97
C LEU A 92 21.47 17.89 6.05
N VAL A 93 20.99 17.93 7.30
CA VAL A 93 21.77 18.39 8.46
C VAL A 93 22.99 17.49 8.67
N GLY A 94 22.84 16.18 8.55
CA GLY A 94 23.96 15.24 8.61
C GLY A 94 25.03 15.53 7.55
N LEU A 95 24.60 15.67 6.29
CA LEU A 95 25.50 15.93 5.16
C LEU A 95 26.21 17.29 5.28
N ILE A 96 25.50 18.34 5.72
CA ILE A 96 26.12 19.65 5.99
C ILE A 96 27.15 19.55 7.11
N GLY A 97 26.88 18.77 8.17
CA GLY A 97 27.82 18.52 9.25
C GLY A 97 29.12 17.85 8.76
N VAL A 98 29.01 16.86 7.88
CA VAL A 98 30.17 16.22 7.21
C VAL A 98 30.92 17.22 6.34
N TRP A 99 30.20 18.04 5.56
CA TRP A 99 30.78 19.03 4.66
C TRP A 99 31.55 20.12 5.43
N GLN A 100 30.98 20.68 6.50
CA GLN A 100 31.66 21.64 7.37
C GLN A 100 32.88 21.03 8.07
N GLY A 101 32.80 19.78 8.54
CA GLY A 101 33.95 19.07 9.12
C GLY A 101 35.14 18.95 8.16
N ARG A 102 34.84 18.78 6.87
CA ARG A 102 35.85 18.77 5.80
C ARG A 102 36.42 20.17 5.52
N VAL A 103 35.57 21.20 5.42
CA VAL A 103 36.01 22.59 5.17
C VAL A 103 36.89 23.13 6.30
N LEU A 104 36.61 22.74 7.54
CA LEU A 104 37.36 23.15 8.72
C LEU A 104 38.62 22.29 9.00
N ASN A 105 38.97 21.35 8.11
CA ASN A 105 40.13 20.45 8.25
C ASN A 105 40.20 19.74 9.62
N LEU A 106 39.05 19.28 10.13
CA LEU A 106 38.98 18.50 11.37
C LEU A 106 38.99 17.00 11.02
N PRO A 107 40.15 16.31 11.07
CA PRO A 107 40.25 14.89 10.69
C PRO A 107 39.39 13.96 11.56
N GLN A 108 39.02 14.41 12.76
CA GLN A 108 38.14 13.71 13.70
C GLN A 108 36.70 13.59 13.18
N LEU A 109 36.24 14.49 12.28
CA LEU A 109 34.90 14.45 11.71
C LEU A 109 34.78 13.56 10.47
N GLY A 110 35.87 12.98 9.97
CA GLY A 110 35.83 12.05 8.83
C GLY A 110 34.99 10.79 9.09
N TRP A 111 34.81 10.43 10.37
CA TRP A 111 34.04 9.27 10.80
C TRP A 111 32.54 9.59 10.94
N LEU A 112 32.21 10.89 10.99
CA LEU A 112 30.83 11.37 11.11
C LEU A 112 29.98 10.92 9.90
N ASP A 113 30.60 10.85 8.71
CA ASP A 113 29.98 10.36 7.47
C ASP A 113 29.53 8.90 7.60
N VAL A 114 30.40 8.04 8.16
CA VAL A 114 30.07 6.63 8.43
C VAL A 114 28.99 6.51 9.51
N ILE A 115 29.10 7.30 10.58
CA ILE A 115 28.11 7.31 11.66
C ILE A 115 26.74 7.76 11.15
N LEU A 116 26.68 8.77 10.29
CA LEU A 116 25.44 9.30 9.72
C LEU A 116 24.86 8.41 8.63
N ALA A 117 25.67 7.60 7.94
CA ALA A 117 25.17 6.65 6.96
C ALA A 117 24.21 5.61 7.57
N PHE A 118 24.42 5.18 8.82
CA PHE A 118 23.54 4.19 9.47
C PHE A 118 22.12 4.74 9.78
N PRO A 119 21.94 5.89 10.47
CA PRO A 119 20.63 6.51 10.63
C PRO A 119 19.96 6.82 9.29
N VAL A 120 20.71 7.32 8.30
CA VAL A 120 20.16 7.64 6.97
C VAL A 120 19.66 6.36 6.28
N ALA A 121 20.47 5.30 6.26
CA ALA A 121 20.06 4.00 5.72
C ALA A 121 18.82 3.44 6.44
N LEU A 122 18.75 3.57 7.77
CA LEU A 122 17.58 3.15 8.55
C LEU A 122 16.32 3.94 8.16
N LEU A 123 16.43 5.25 7.96
CA LEU A 123 15.31 6.09 7.55
C LEU A 123 14.84 5.76 6.13
N VAL A 124 15.77 5.59 5.18
CA VAL A 124 15.46 5.16 3.81
C VAL A 124 14.80 3.79 3.79
N PHE A 125 15.35 2.83 4.55
CA PHE A 125 14.77 1.50 4.69
C PHE A 125 13.36 1.56 5.26
N ARG A 126 13.14 2.37 6.31
CA ARG A 126 11.82 2.53 6.92
C ARG A 126 10.81 3.11 5.93
N SER A 127 11.20 4.13 5.16
CA SER A 127 10.36 4.72 4.11
C SER A 127 10.00 3.69 3.03
N GLY A 128 10.99 2.93 2.53
CA GLY A 128 10.74 1.85 1.58
C GLY A 128 9.84 0.75 2.13
N TRP A 129 9.99 0.40 3.42
CA TRP A 129 9.13 -0.58 4.10
C TRP A 129 7.70 -0.08 4.27
N GLU A 130 7.51 1.20 4.57
CA GLU A 130 6.19 1.83 4.70
C GLU A 130 5.45 1.83 3.37
N VAL A 131 6.12 2.27 2.29
CA VAL A 131 5.59 2.20 0.92
C VAL A 131 5.22 0.76 0.55
N LEU A 132 6.08 -0.21 0.84
CA LEU A 132 5.81 -1.62 0.54
C LEU A 132 4.59 -2.13 1.33
N LYS A 133 4.52 -1.83 2.63
CA LYS A 133 3.42 -2.27 3.50
C LYS A 133 2.07 -1.68 3.08
N GLU A 134 2.03 -0.43 2.66
CA GLU A 134 0.79 0.21 2.21
C GLU A 134 0.29 -0.34 0.86
N ASN A 135 1.19 -0.84 0.02
CA ASN A 135 0.87 -1.32 -1.32
C ASN A 135 0.77 -2.85 -1.43
N LEU A 136 1.29 -3.60 -0.45
CA LEU A 136 1.18 -5.06 -0.38
C LEU A 136 -0.28 -5.58 -0.44
N PRO A 137 -1.25 -4.97 0.28
CA PRO A 137 -2.66 -5.40 0.25
C PRO A 137 -3.24 -5.49 -1.16
N TRP A 138 -2.85 -4.55 -2.04
CA TRP A 138 -3.29 -4.49 -3.43
C TRP A 138 -2.64 -5.54 -4.33
N LEU A 139 -1.47 -6.05 -3.95
CA LEU A 139 -0.72 -7.07 -4.67
C LEU A 139 -1.12 -8.48 -4.26
N VAL A 140 -1.50 -8.66 -3.00
CA VAL A 140 -1.79 -9.98 -2.39
C VAL A 140 -3.29 -10.30 -2.42
N ASP A 141 -4.11 -9.44 -3.04
CA ASP A 141 -5.59 -9.58 -3.06
C ASP A 141 -6.13 -9.71 -1.62
N GLU A 142 -5.67 -8.80 -0.74
CA GLU A 142 -6.07 -8.83 0.66
C GLU A 142 -7.59 -8.69 0.77
N MET A 143 -8.16 -9.60 1.55
CA MET A 143 -9.58 -9.74 1.71
C MET A 143 -10.18 -8.49 2.37
N ALA A 144 -11.06 -7.80 1.66
CA ALA A 144 -11.65 -6.54 2.14
C ALA A 144 -12.65 -6.74 3.29
N ILE A 145 -13.37 -7.86 3.26
CA ILE A 145 -14.45 -8.21 4.19
C ILE A 145 -14.36 -9.70 4.49
N ALA A 146 -14.40 -10.05 5.78
CA ALA A 146 -14.43 -11.44 6.22
C ALA A 146 -15.60 -12.21 5.55
N PRO A 147 -15.39 -13.41 4.98
CA PRO A 147 -16.41 -14.13 4.22
C PRO A 147 -17.57 -14.53 5.11
N GLU A 148 -17.30 -14.78 6.40
CA GLU A 148 -18.31 -15.10 7.41
C GLU A 148 -19.30 -13.96 7.60
N ALA A 149 -18.85 -12.70 7.48
CA ALA A 149 -19.73 -11.54 7.57
C ALA A 149 -20.65 -11.43 6.36
N ILE A 150 -20.13 -11.67 5.15
CA ILE A 150 -20.94 -11.69 3.91
C ILE A 150 -21.91 -12.87 3.93
N HIS A 151 -21.43 -14.06 4.31
CA HIS A 151 -22.23 -15.28 4.42
C HIS A 151 -23.41 -15.11 5.40
N ALA A 152 -23.17 -14.49 6.57
CA ALA A 152 -24.22 -14.23 7.55
C ALA A 152 -25.30 -13.27 7.00
N ILE A 153 -24.92 -12.28 6.19
CA ILE A 153 -25.87 -11.37 5.55
C ILE A 153 -26.63 -12.10 4.44
N ALA A 154 -25.94 -12.90 3.60
CA ALA A 154 -26.56 -13.68 2.54
C ALA A 154 -27.65 -14.62 3.09
N LEU A 155 -27.35 -15.36 4.16
CA LEU A 155 -28.32 -16.25 4.82
C LEU A 155 -29.47 -15.53 5.52
N SER A 156 -29.37 -14.21 5.73
CA SER A 156 -30.47 -13.43 6.28
C SER A 156 -31.54 -13.05 5.23
N VAL A 157 -31.23 -13.21 3.94
CA VAL A 157 -32.15 -12.90 2.84
C VAL A 157 -33.11 -14.07 2.61
N PRO A 158 -34.43 -13.85 2.66
CA PRO A 158 -35.41 -14.89 2.36
C PRO A 158 -35.21 -15.45 0.95
N GLY A 159 -35.19 -16.78 0.84
CA GLY A 159 -34.98 -17.48 -0.44
C GLY A 159 -33.52 -17.83 -0.73
N VAL A 160 -32.56 -17.39 0.07
CA VAL A 160 -31.18 -17.89 0.01
C VAL A 160 -31.08 -19.20 0.79
N ILE A 161 -30.66 -20.27 0.12
CA ILE A 161 -30.45 -21.59 0.71
C ILE A 161 -29.02 -21.69 1.24
N ASN A 162 -28.04 -21.24 0.46
CA ASN A 162 -26.62 -21.30 0.80
C ASN A 162 -25.82 -20.23 0.05
N CYS A 163 -24.66 -19.88 0.58
CA CYS A 163 -23.69 -19.00 -0.06
C CYS A 163 -22.28 -19.54 0.16
N HIS A 164 -21.47 -19.62 -0.89
CA HIS A 164 -20.10 -20.13 -0.82
C HIS A 164 -19.20 -19.46 -1.87
N ASP A 165 -17.92 -19.85 -1.88
CA ASP A 165 -16.88 -19.26 -2.72
C ASP A 165 -16.86 -17.72 -2.68
N ILE A 166 -16.95 -17.17 -1.47
CA ILE A 166 -17.02 -15.72 -1.26
C ILE A 166 -15.62 -15.15 -1.31
N ALA A 167 -15.36 -14.32 -2.31
CA ALA A 167 -14.16 -13.50 -2.43
C ALA A 167 -14.54 -12.02 -2.28
N SER A 168 -13.74 -11.28 -1.51
CA SER A 168 -13.91 -9.83 -1.38
C SER A 168 -12.55 -9.15 -1.51
N ARG A 169 -12.50 -8.04 -2.25
CA ARG A 169 -11.26 -7.27 -2.47
C ARG A 169 -11.54 -5.78 -2.59
N GLY A 170 -10.56 -4.95 -2.26
CA GLY A 170 -10.69 -3.49 -2.27
C GLY A 170 -10.68 -2.87 -0.87
N LEU A 171 -11.21 -1.65 -0.76
CA LEU A 171 -11.11 -0.85 0.48
C LEU A 171 -12.52 -0.44 0.96
N LEU A 172 -12.85 -0.82 2.20
CA LEU A 172 -14.10 -0.45 2.86
C LEU A 172 -14.33 1.07 2.85
N GLY A 173 -15.55 1.49 2.55
CA GLY A 173 -15.94 2.91 2.48
C GLY A 173 -15.47 3.66 1.21
N ARG A 174 -14.77 2.99 0.28
CA ARG A 174 -14.39 3.59 -1.02
C ARG A 174 -14.91 2.79 -2.21
N GLN A 175 -14.45 1.56 -2.36
CA GLN A 175 -14.93 0.64 -3.39
C GLN A 175 -14.51 -0.77 -2.98
N VAL A 176 -15.48 -1.65 -2.78
CA VAL A 176 -15.26 -3.08 -2.56
C VAL A 176 -15.83 -3.85 -3.74
N PHE A 177 -15.15 -4.92 -4.14
CA PHE A 177 -15.64 -5.90 -5.10
C PHE A 177 -15.92 -7.19 -4.34
N ILE A 178 -17.12 -7.74 -4.51
CA ILE A 178 -17.54 -8.99 -3.88
C ILE A 178 -17.92 -9.95 -5.01
N GLU A 179 -17.36 -11.14 -4.99
CA GLU A 179 -17.67 -12.24 -5.91
C GLU A 179 -18.14 -13.41 -5.03
N MET A 180 -19.28 -14.02 -5.35
CA MET A 180 -19.81 -15.14 -4.57
C MET A 180 -20.68 -16.08 -5.39
N HIS A 181 -20.80 -17.32 -4.94
CA HIS A 181 -21.78 -18.28 -5.41
C HIS A 181 -22.98 -18.28 -4.46
N LEU A 182 -24.18 -18.20 -5.02
CA LEU A 182 -25.42 -18.12 -4.27
C LEU A 182 -26.39 -19.21 -4.74
N ILE A 183 -26.81 -20.05 -3.80
CA ILE A 183 -27.84 -21.06 -4.02
C ILE A 183 -29.16 -20.47 -3.52
N VAL A 184 -30.13 -20.35 -4.42
CA VAL A 184 -31.45 -19.75 -4.13
C VAL A 184 -32.58 -20.74 -4.39
N ASP A 185 -33.65 -20.64 -3.60
CA ASP A 185 -34.91 -21.35 -3.82
C ASP A 185 -35.79 -20.54 -4.78
N ALA A 186 -35.49 -20.61 -6.08
CA ALA A 186 -36.22 -19.90 -7.11
C ALA A 186 -36.66 -20.86 -8.23
N LYS A 187 -37.88 -20.69 -8.72
CA LYS A 187 -38.45 -21.51 -9.81
C LYS A 187 -38.27 -20.89 -11.20
N ASP A 188 -37.94 -19.61 -11.24
CA ASP A 188 -37.80 -18.80 -12.44
C ASP A 188 -36.71 -17.73 -12.23
N VAL A 189 -36.22 -17.18 -13.35
CA VAL A 189 -35.11 -16.21 -13.36
C VAL A 189 -35.51 -14.89 -12.69
N ASP A 190 -36.78 -14.48 -12.79
CA ASP A 190 -37.27 -13.23 -12.18
C ASP A 190 -37.24 -13.31 -10.65
N THR A 191 -37.64 -14.45 -10.08
CA THR A 191 -37.56 -14.71 -8.64
C THR A 191 -36.11 -14.76 -8.17
N ALA A 192 -35.23 -15.42 -8.91
CA ALA A 192 -33.80 -15.45 -8.61
C ALA A 192 -33.19 -14.03 -8.64
N HIS A 193 -33.54 -13.24 -9.67
CA HIS A 193 -33.09 -11.87 -9.82
C HIS A 193 -33.52 -10.99 -8.63
N SER A 194 -34.78 -11.12 -8.20
CA SER A 194 -35.32 -10.37 -7.05
C SER A 194 -34.59 -10.70 -5.75
N ILE A 195 -34.23 -11.97 -5.53
CA ILE A 195 -33.45 -12.40 -4.36
C ILE A 195 -32.03 -11.82 -4.42
N THR A 196 -31.39 -11.87 -5.59
CA THR A 196 -30.06 -11.28 -5.77
C THR A 196 -30.05 -9.77 -5.57
N GLU A 197 -31.05 -9.05 -6.07
CA GLU A 197 -31.16 -7.59 -5.92
C GLU A 197 -31.36 -7.18 -4.44
N ALA A 198 -32.15 -7.95 -3.70
CA ALA A 198 -32.32 -7.76 -2.26
C ALA A 198 -31.01 -7.97 -1.48
N LEU A 199 -30.23 -8.99 -1.85
CA LEU A 199 -28.91 -9.23 -1.26
C LEU A 199 -27.91 -8.12 -1.61
N GLU A 200 -27.88 -7.68 -2.87
CA GLU A 200 -27.02 -6.59 -3.32
C GLU A 200 -27.28 -5.31 -2.52
N THR A 201 -28.56 -4.96 -2.36
CA THR A 201 -28.99 -3.80 -1.58
C THR A 201 -28.51 -3.87 -0.12
N LEU A 202 -28.69 -5.02 0.54
CA LEU A 202 -28.27 -5.20 1.94
C LEU A 202 -26.75 -5.11 2.13
N LEU A 203 -25.97 -5.64 1.18
CA LEU A 203 -24.52 -5.56 1.22
C LEU A 203 -24.02 -4.13 0.96
N GLU A 204 -24.67 -3.38 0.07
CA GLU A 204 -24.37 -1.97 -0.18
C GLU A 204 -24.71 -1.09 1.03
N GLU A 205 -25.86 -1.31 1.67
CA GLU A 205 -26.23 -0.62 2.91
C GLU A 205 -25.23 -0.89 4.05
N ARG A 206 -24.68 -2.11 4.12
CA ARG A 206 -23.80 -2.51 5.23
C ARG A 206 -22.34 -2.08 5.04
N PHE A 207 -21.81 -2.16 3.82
CA PHE A 207 -20.38 -1.99 3.54
C PHE A 207 -20.06 -0.73 2.71
N GLY A 208 -21.08 0.03 2.31
CA GLY A 208 -20.94 1.22 1.47
C GLY A 208 -20.86 0.85 -0.01
N PRO A 209 -20.18 1.66 -0.84
CA PRO A 209 -20.11 1.42 -2.29
C PRO A 209 -19.42 0.08 -2.60
N VAL A 210 -20.24 -0.91 -2.96
CA VAL A 210 -19.81 -2.26 -3.32
C VAL A 210 -20.22 -2.58 -4.75
N ARG A 211 -19.40 -3.35 -5.45
CA ARG A 211 -19.74 -3.95 -6.74
C ARG A 211 -19.76 -5.45 -6.55
N ILE A 212 -20.93 -6.04 -6.75
CA ILE A 212 -21.16 -7.44 -6.44
C ILE A 212 -21.33 -8.21 -7.75
N LEU A 213 -20.76 -9.40 -7.83
CA LEU A 213 -20.99 -10.36 -8.89
C LEU A 213 -21.46 -11.65 -8.23
N ILE A 214 -22.72 -12.00 -8.48
CA ILE A 214 -23.35 -13.18 -7.91
C ILE A 214 -23.48 -14.25 -9.00
N HIS A 215 -22.85 -15.40 -8.80
CA HIS A 215 -23.10 -16.59 -9.61
C HIS A 215 -24.24 -17.37 -8.97
N VAL A 216 -25.42 -17.35 -9.61
CA VAL A 216 -26.59 -18.07 -9.11
C VAL A 216 -26.51 -19.53 -9.54
N GLU A 217 -26.54 -20.43 -8.55
CA GLU A 217 -26.49 -21.87 -8.77
C GLU A 217 -27.82 -22.53 -8.37
N PRO A 218 -28.23 -23.59 -9.08
CA PRO A 218 -29.45 -24.31 -8.75
C PRO A 218 -29.28 -25.12 -7.44
N PRO A 219 -30.37 -25.37 -6.70
CA PRO A 219 -30.35 -26.12 -5.43
C PRO A 219 -29.88 -27.58 -5.55
N GLU A 220 -29.81 -28.13 -6.77
CA GLU A 220 -29.25 -29.44 -7.05
C GLU A 220 -27.71 -29.46 -6.93
N TYR A 221 -27.07 -28.30 -6.96
CA TYR A 221 -25.63 -28.16 -6.75
C TYR A 221 -25.29 -28.28 -5.25
N LYS A 222 -24.47 -29.28 -4.90
CA LYS A 222 -23.95 -29.48 -3.55
C LYS A 222 -22.44 -29.31 -3.55
N SER A 223 -21.97 -28.18 -3.03
CA SER A 223 -20.58 -28.00 -2.61
C SER A 223 -20.54 -27.93 -1.08
N ASP A 224 -19.92 -28.93 -0.44
CA ASP A 224 -19.60 -28.92 0.99
C ASP A 224 -18.34 -28.08 1.30
N ARG A 225 -17.85 -27.30 0.33
CA ARG A 225 -16.60 -26.55 0.44
C ARG A 225 -16.90 -25.06 0.53
N ILE A 226 -16.61 -24.50 1.69
CA ILE A 226 -16.23 -23.09 1.80
C ILE A 226 -14.81 -23.02 1.21
N SER A 227 -14.69 -22.95 -0.11
CA SER A 227 -13.39 -22.97 -0.79
C SER A 227 -12.62 -21.69 -0.52
N TYR A 228 -11.54 -21.84 0.23
CA TYR A 228 -10.43 -20.92 0.28
C TYR A 228 -9.24 -21.65 -0.35
N ASN A 229 -9.09 -21.56 -1.68
CA ASN A 229 -7.82 -21.66 -2.43
C ASN A 229 -8.07 -21.69 -3.95
N SER A 230 -7.22 -20.97 -4.67
CA SER A 230 -7.07 -20.82 -6.13
C SER A 230 -7.25 -22.10 -6.97
N PRO A 231 -7.52 -21.98 -8.29
CA PRO A 231 -8.17 -23.03 -9.07
C PRO A 231 -7.25 -24.25 -9.23
N ALA A 232 -7.69 -25.39 -8.71
CA ALA A 232 -7.22 -26.66 -9.20
C ALA A 232 -7.85 -26.88 -10.57
N VAL A 233 -6.99 -26.97 -11.59
CA VAL A 233 -7.33 -27.42 -12.94
C VAL A 233 -8.04 -28.77 -12.83
N ASP A 234 -9.35 -28.79 -13.07
CA ASP A 234 -10.08 -30.03 -13.28
C ASP A 234 -9.72 -30.57 -14.67
N LYS A 235 -8.72 -31.45 -14.71
CA LYS A 235 -8.62 -32.42 -15.78
C LYS A 235 -9.61 -33.53 -15.45
N ASN A 236 -10.78 -33.49 -16.05
CA ASN A 236 -11.53 -34.64 -16.59
C ASN A 236 -12.94 -34.20 -17.00
N TYR A 237 -13.14 -33.89 -18.28
CA TYR A 237 -14.01 -34.62 -19.21
C TYR A 237 -13.83 -34.04 -20.62
#